data_AF-A0A606C2K7-F1
#
_entry.id   AF-A0A606C2K7-F1
#
_cell.length_a   1.000
_cell.length_b   1.000
_cell.length_c   1.000
_cell.angle_alpha   90.00
_cell.angle_beta   90.00
_cell.angle_gamma   90.00
#
_symmetry.space_group_name_H-M   'P 1'
#
loop_
_entity.id
_entity.type
_entity.pdbx_description
1 polymer ?
#
loop_
_entity_poly.entity_id
_entity_poly.type
_entity_poly.pdbx_seq_one_letter_code
_entity_poly.pdbx_strand_id
1 'polypeptide(L)'
;MLLDNMKMPIAVGPINDEDYVILTSGFAQLEWDHGFSRYGNRDDKFEFCLKLLSGPLRHIPSGAALCTFDEDTGVIEIHFVESFVKDGDVGHPLYGNMFMITLWGVYLFGAAVGCTEIRIPEALNHRVAAHYKKFGFEGDINLLSAPFATISDVVRRYITSNKQ
;
A
#
# COMPACT_ATOMS: atom_id res chain seq x y z
N MET A 1 14.69 -10.53 2.75
CA MET A 1 13.88 -9.29 2.77
C MET A 1 12.86 -9.34 3.90
N LEU A 2 12.31 -8.18 4.29
CA LEU A 2 11.35 -8.03 5.38
C LEU A 2 10.14 -8.99 5.29
N LEU A 3 9.71 -9.30 4.06
CA LEU A 3 8.64 -10.25 3.75
C LEU A 3 9.06 -11.72 3.91
N ASP A 4 10.33 -12.06 3.66
CA ASP A 4 10.84 -13.43 3.84
C ASP A 4 10.81 -13.86 5.31
N ASN A 5 11.01 -12.90 6.23
CA ASN A 5 10.94 -13.16 7.67
C ASN A 5 9.53 -13.55 8.13
N MET A 6 8.49 -13.22 7.36
CA MET A 6 7.10 -13.54 7.70
C MET A 6 6.62 -14.87 7.16
N LYS A 7 7.46 -15.59 6.39
CA LYS A 7 7.09 -16.84 5.71
C LYS A 7 5.79 -16.71 4.90
N MET A 8 5.46 -15.50 4.45
CA MET A 8 4.27 -15.26 3.64
C MET A 8 4.62 -15.57 2.18
N PRO A 9 3.87 -16.44 1.48
CA PRO A 9 4.11 -16.75 0.08
C PRO A 9 3.59 -15.62 -0.81
N ILE A 10 4.18 -14.42 -0.72
CA ILE A 10 3.75 -13.21 -1.44
C ILE A 10 4.91 -12.64 -2.25
N ALA A 11 4.68 -12.41 -3.54
CA ALA A 11 5.53 -11.61 -4.41
C ALA A 11 5.09 -10.14 -4.37
N VAL A 12 6.06 -9.24 -4.40
CA VAL A 12 5.85 -7.82 -4.66
C VAL A 12 6.48 -7.48 -6.00
N GLY A 13 5.75 -6.80 -6.86
CA GLY A 13 6.25 -6.37 -8.16
C GLY A 13 5.51 -5.14 -8.67
N PRO A 14 6.02 -4.49 -9.73
CA PRO A 14 5.31 -3.41 -10.39
C PRO A 14 3.97 -3.91 -10.94
N ILE A 15 3.00 -3.01 -11.08
CA ILE A 15 1.74 -3.29 -11.78
C ILE A 15 2.07 -3.47 -13.26
N ASN A 16 1.72 -4.62 -13.84
CA ASN A 16 1.94 -4.90 -15.27
C ASN A 16 0.63 -4.76 -16.07
N ASP A 17 0.69 -4.95 -17.40
CA ASP A 17 -0.48 -4.81 -18.28
C ASP A 17 -1.63 -5.77 -17.92
N GLU A 18 -1.32 -6.98 -17.46
CA GLU A 18 -2.34 -7.95 -17.03
C GLU A 18 -3.02 -7.48 -15.73
N ASP A 19 -2.24 -6.95 -14.79
CA ASP A 19 -2.77 -6.35 -13.56
C ASP A 19 -3.64 -5.14 -13.85
N TYR A 20 -3.23 -4.29 -14.79
CA TYR A 20 -4.01 -3.14 -15.23
C TYR A 20 -5.39 -3.57 -15.76
N VAL A 21 -5.42 -4.58 -16.62
CA VAL A 21 -6.68 -5.12 -17.16
C VAL A 21 -7.57 -5.63 -16.03
N ILE A 22 -7.02 -6.38 -15.06
CA ILE A 22 -7.77 -6.90 -13.92
C ILE A 22 -8.33 -5.77 -13.06
N LEU A 23 -7.49 -4.79 -12.70
CA LEU A 23 -7.86 -3.68 -11.83
C LEU A 23 -8.93 -2.78 -12.45
N THR A 24 -9.00 -2.71 -13.78
CA THR A 24 -9.98 -1.89 -14.51
C THR A 24 -11.22 -2.67 -14.99
N SER A 25 -11.27 -4.00 -14.84
CA SER A 25 -12.37 -4.85 -15.36
C SER A 25 -13.49 -5.14 -14.35
N GLY A 26 -13.68 -4.31 -13.31
CA GLY A 26 -14.72 -4.49 -12.28
C GLY A 26 -14.40 -5.54 -11.20
N PHE A 27 -13.16 -6.04 -11.17
CA PHE A 27 -12.66 -6.87 -10.07
C PHE A 27 -12.36 -6.04 -8.81
N ALA A 28 -11.92 -4.79 -9.01
CA ALA A 28 -11.62 -3.85 -7.95
C ALA A 28 -12.87 -3.05 -7.51
N GLN A 29 -12.85 -2.60 -6.26
CA GLN A 29 -13.84 -1.72 -5.67
C GLN A 29 -13.46 -0.25 -5.77
N LEU A 30 -12.16 0.06 -5.83
CA LEU A 30 -11.72 1.42 -6.12
C LEU A 30 -11.73 1.67 -7.63
N GLU A 31 -11.94 2.92 -8.01
CA GLU A 31 -11.92 3.39 -9.41
C GLU A 31 -10.45 3.51 -9.90
N TRP A 32 -9.81 2.36 -10.13
CA TRP A 32 -8.39 2.27 -10.51
C TRP A 32 -8.12 2.88 -11.89
N ASP A 33 -9.08 2.87 -12.80
CA ASP A 33 -9.00 3.53 -14.10
C ASP A 33 -8.74 5.04 -13.96
N HIS A 34 -9.45 5.69 -13.04
CA HIS A 34 -9.22 7.08 -12.66
C HIS A 34 -7.84 7.27 -12.00
N GLY A 35 -7.47 6.36 -11.08
CA GLY A 35 -6.16 6.37 -10.43
C GLY A 35 -5.00 6.33 -11.42
N PHE A 36 -5.03 5.40 -12.37
CA PHE A 36 -4.01 5.29 -13.43
C PHE A 36 -4.01 6.49 -14.37
N SER A 37 -5.19 7.01 -14.74
CA SER A 37 -5.28 8.18 -15.60
C SER A 37 -4.70 9.44 -14.95
N ARG A 38 -4.86 9.60 -13.63
CA ARG A 38 -4.42 10.79 -12.88
C ARG A 38 -2.97 10.71 -12.42
N TYR A 39 -2.51 9.54 -11.97
CA TYR A 39 -1.20 9.38 -11.34
C TYR A 39 -0.26 8.42 -12.09
N GLY A 40 -0.80 7.53 -12.92
CA GLY A 40 -0.06 6.45 -13.56
C GLY A 40 0.90 6.86 -14.68
N ASN A 41 0.82 8.11 -15.18
CA ASN A 41 1.74 8.65 -16.20
C ASN A 41 2.75 9.66 -15.64
N ARG A 42 2.84 9.82 -14.31
CA ARG A 42 3.81 10.72 -13.71
C ARG A 42 5.18 10.06 -13.66
N ASP A 43 6.23 10.82 -13.95
CA ASP A 43 7.62 10.34 -13.88
C ASP A 43 8.08 10.03 -12.44
N ASP A 44 7.37 10.59 -11.47
CA ASP A 44 7.68 10.52 -10.03
C ASP A 44 6.84 9.45 -9.30
N LYS A 45 6.14 8.59 -10.05
CA LYS A 45 5.29 7.53 -9.48
C LYS A 45 6.13 6.33 -9.02
N PHE A 46 5.63 5.63 -8.00
CA PHE A 46 6.01 4.24 -7.77
C PHE A 46 4.78 3.43 -7.36
N GLU A 47 4.59 2.29 -8.00
CA GLU A 47 3.41 1.44 -7.81
C GLU A 47 3.82 -0.01 -7.63
N PHE A 48 3.04 -0.75 -6.85
CA PHE A 48 3.29 -2.16 -6.66
C PHE A 48 2.00 -2.93 -6.41
N CYS A 49 1.99 -4.17 -6.89
CA CYS A 49 1.01 -5.17 -6.57
C CYS A 49 1.61 -6.24 -5.65
N LEU A 50 0.74 -6.85 -4.84
CA LEU A 50 1.05 -8.04 -4.06
C LEU A 50 0.32 -9.23 -4.69
N LYS A 51 1.06 -10.27 -5.07
CA LYS A 51 0.51 -11.51 -5.63
C LYS A 51 0.90 -12.68 -4.75
N LEU A 52 0.02 -13.68 -4.60
CA LEU A 52 0.41 -14.95 -4.00
C LEU A 52 1.41 -15.70 -4.90
N LEU A 53 2.45 -16.28 -4.29
CA LEU A 53 3.46 -17.09 -4.97
C LEU A 53 2.98 -18.50 -5.31
N SER A 54 1.86 -18.95 -4.73
CA SER A 54 1.36 -20.33 -4.87
C SER A 54 -0.17 -20.39 -4.87
N GLY A 55 -0.72 -21.36 -5.59
CA GLY A 55 -2.16 -21.59 -5.71
C GLY A 55 -2.74 -21.23 -7.09
N PRO A 56 -4.01 -21.61 -7.36
CA PRO A 56 -4.64 -21.40 -8.67
C PRO A 56 -4.79 -19.92 -9.04
N LEU A 57 -4.78 -19.01 -8.08
CA LEU A 57 -4.96 -17.56 -8.27
C LEU A 57 -3.64 -16.76 -8.22
N ARG A 58 -2.48 -17.40 -8.35
CA ARG A 58 -1.15 -16.75 -8.28
C ARG A 58 -0.91 -15.61 -9.28
N HIS A 59 -1.72 -15.54 -10.34
CA HIS A 59 -1.64 -14.51 -11.38
C HIS A 59 -2.51 -13.28 -11.05
N ILE A 60 -3.44 -13.41 -10.08
CA ILE A 60 -4.34 -12.34 -9.68
C ILE A 60 -3.74 -11.58 -8.49
N PRO A 61 -3.72 -10.24 -8.53
CA PRO A 61 -3.38 -9.43 -7.37
C PRO A 61 -4.22 -9.82 -6.14
N SER A 62 -3.55 -10.05 -5.03
CA SER A 62 -4.18 -10.25 -3.72
C SER A 62 -4.30 -8.94 -2.95
N GLY A 63 -3.54 -7.92 -3.38
CA GLY A 63 -3.73 -6.52 -3.05
C GLY A 63 -2.88 -5.63 -3.96
N ALA A 64 -3.17 -4.33 -4.01
CA ALA A 64 -2.43 -3.37 -4.82
C ALA A 64 -2.34 -2.01 -4.13
N ALA A 65 -1.25 -1.29 -4.39
CA ALA A 65 -1.07 0.08 -3.93
C ALA A 65 -0.44 0.96 -5.02
N LEU A 66 -0.91 2.21 -5.09
CA LEU A 66 -0.40 3.24 -6.00
C LEU A 66 0.08 4.43 -5.17
N CYS A 67 1.34 4.78 -5.34
CA CYS A 67 1.97 5.89 -4.64
C CYS A 67 2.71 6.83 -5.61
N THR A 68 2.96 8.05 -5.18
CA THR A 68 3.88 8.98 -5.87
C THR A 68 4.89 9.51 -4.87
N PHE A 69 6.04 9.95 -5.37
CA PHE A 69 7.06 10.62 -4.56
C PHE A 69 7.47 11.92 -5.22
N ASP A 70 7.22 13.04 -4.55
CA ASP A 70 7.67 14.35 -5.00
C ASP A 70 9.10 14.60 -4.53
N GLU A 71 10.06 14.67 -5.46
CA GLU A 71 11.47 14.90 -5.16
C GLU A 71 11.75 16.31 -4.61
N ASP A 72 10.98 17.32 -5.03
CA ASP A 72 11.18 18.71 -4.62
C ASP A 72 10.76 18.91 -3.17
N THR A 73 9.68 18.24 -2.75
CA THR A 73 9.15 18.34 -1.39
C THR A 73 9.57 17.20 -0.47
N GLY A 74 10.09 16.10 -1.02
CA GLY A 74 10.47 14.90 -0.27
C GLY A 74 9.26 14.19 0.34
N VAL A 75 8.10 14.21 -0.33
CA VAL A 75 6.83 13.70 0.17
C VAL A 75 6.38 12.48 -0.63
N ILE A 76 6.01 11.40 0.08
CA ILE A 76 5.30 10.26 -0.52
C ILE A 76 3.80 10.47 -0.36
N GLU A 77 3.03 10.31 -1.43
CA GLU A 77 1.57 10.25 -1.37
C GLU A 77 1.09 8.82 -1.68
N ILE A 78 0.20 8.30 -0.83
CA ILE A 78 -0.46 7.01 -1.05
C ILE A 78 -1.85 7.29 -1.59
N HIS A 79 -2.06 7.04 -2.88
CA HIS A 79 -3.33 7.36 -3.58
C HIS A 79 -4.33 6.22 -3.49
N PHE A 80 -3.88 4.98 -3.70
CA PHE A 80 -4.74 3.81 -3.69
C PHE A 80 -4.11 2.72 -2.83
N VAL A 81 -4.96 2.06 -2.03
CA VAL A 81 -4.62 0.82 -1.31
C VAL A 81 -5.85 -0.06 -1.33
N GLU A 82 -5.75 -1.24 -1.94
CA GLU A 82 -6.85 -2.18 -2.01
C GLU A 82 -6.40 -3.61 -1.69
N SER A 83 -7.24 -4.31 -0.92
CA SER A 83 -7.11 -5.74 -0.64
C SER A 83 -8.17 -6.48 -1.46
N PHE A 84 -7.75 -7.50 -2.20
CA PHE A 84 -8.65 -8.37 -2.97
C PHE A 84 -8.97 -9.68 -2.24
N VAL A 85 -8.47 -9.83 -1.02
CA VAL A 85 -8.81 -10.94 -0.13
C VAL A 85 -10.28 -10.82 0.30
N LYS A 86 -11.06 -11.89 0.07
CA LYS A 86 -12.47 -11.94 0.45
C LYS A 86 -12.64 -12.10 1.96
N ASP A 87 -13.74 -11.58 2.50
CA ASP A 87 -14.05 -11.61 3.94
C ASP A 87 -14.07 -13.02 4.56
N GLY A 88 -14.39 -14.04 3.76
CA GLY A 88 -14.41 -15.44 4.19
C GLY A 88 -13.05 -16.13 4.24
N ASP A 89 -11.99 -15.49 3.74
CA ASP A 89 -10.65 -16.09 3.63
C ASP A 89 -9.71 -15.56 4.73
N VAL A 90 -10.11 -15.77 5.98
CA VAL A 90 -9.38 -15.29 7.19
C VAL A 90 -7.98 -15.92 7.30
N GLY A 91 -7.77 -17.09 6.67
CA GLY A 91 -6.46 -17.74 6.62
C GLY A 91 -5.49 -17.09 5.63
N HIS A 92 -5.96 -16.17 4.78
CA HIS A 92 -5.13 -15.52 3.79
C HIS A 92 -4.14 -14.55 4.46
N PRO A 93 -2.84 -14.58 4.12
CA PRO A 93 -1.84 -13.76 4.82
C PRO A 93 -2.05 -12.24 4.72
N LEU A 94 -2.63 -11.77 3.60
CA LEU A 94 -3.03 -10.36 3.42
C LEU A 94 -4.34 -9.95 4.12
N TYR A 95 -5.09 -10.88 4.72
CA TYR A 95 -6.37 -10.56 5.35
C TYR A 95 -6.18 -9.49 6.45
N GLY A 96 -6.75 -8.31 6.24
CA GLY A 96 -6.61 -7.15 7.14
C GLY A 96 -5.22 -6.50 7.19
N ASN A 97 -4.24 -6.98 6.40
CA ASN A 97 -2.84 -6.55 6.49
C ASN A 97 -2.37 -5.68 5.32
N MET A 98 -3.20 -5.47 4.29
CA MET A 98 -2.79 -4.76 3.08
C MET A 98 -2.18 -3.38 3.37
N PHE A 99 -2.83 -2.58 4.22
CA PHE A 99 -2.31 -1.25 4.54
C PHE A 99 -0.97 -1.30 5.29
N MET A 100 -0.75 -2.25 6.20
CA MET A 100 0.53 -2.41 6.88
C MET A 100 1.65 -2.77 5.90
N ILE A 101 1.36 -3.62 4.92
CA ILE A 101 2.33 -3.98 3.88
C ILE A 101 2.61 -2.78 2.97
N THR A 102 1.59 -1.96 2.68
CA THR A 102 1.82 -0.68 2.02
C THR A 102 2.78 0.20 2.82
N LEU A 103 2.60 0.28 4.15
CA LEU A 103 3.51 1.02 5.03
C LEU A 103 4.95 0.50 4.97
N TRP A 104 5.18 -0.79 4.74
CA TRP A 104 6.53 -1.32 4.53
C TRP A 104 7.10 -0.94 3.18
N GLY A 105 6.27 -0.96 2.13
CA GLY A 105 6.67 -0.49 0.80
C GLY A 105 7.15 0.96 0.85
N VAL A 106 6.33 1.86 1.42
CA VAL A 106 6.69 3.28 1.57
C VAL A 106 7.85 3.50 2.54
N TYR A 107 8.00 2.66 3.59
CA TYR A 107 9.17 2.72 4.47
C TYR A 107 10.46 2.37 3.74
N LEU A 108 10.48 1.27 2.97
CA LEU A 108 11.66 0.83 2.24
C LEU A 108 12.04 1.81 1.14
N PHE A 109 11.05 2.28 0.37
CA PHE A 109 11.26 3.26 -0.68
C PHE A 109 11.67 4.62 -0.09
N GLY A 110 10.91 5.13 0.88
CA GLY A 110 11.15 6.41 1.52
C GLY A 110 12.51 6.52 2.20
N ALA A 111 13.00 5.43 2.81
CA ALA A 111 14.34 5.39 3.38
C ALA A 111 15.45 5.51 2.33
N ALA A 112 15.22 5.03 1.10
CA ALA A 112 16.18 5.11 0.00
C ALA A 112 16.22 6.50 -0.66
N VAL A 113 15.08 7.20 -0.69
CA VAL A 113 14.93 8.50 -1.37
C VAL A 113 14.93 9.72 -0.44
N GLY A 114 15.13 9.51 0.87
CA GLY A 114 15.18 10.60 1.85
C GLY A 114 13.81 11.24 2.14
N CYS A 115 12.73 10.45 2.11
CA CYS A 115 11.38 10.90 2.38
C CYS A 115 11.25 11.55 3.77
N THR A 116 10.52 12.66 3.84
CA THR A 116 10.32 13.44 5.06
C THR A 116 8.90 13.28 5.62
N GLU A 117 7.91 13.10 4.76
CA GLU A 117 6.50 13.02 5.12
C GLU A 117 5.75 12.05 4.21
N ILE A 118 4.76 11.35 4.76
CA ILE A 118 3.83 10.50 4.02
C ILE A 118 2.44 11.11 4.13
N ARG A 119 1.75 11.23 2.99
CA ARG A 119 0.39 11.74 2.88
C ARG A 119 -0.56 10.69 2.32
N ILE A 120 -1.83 10.81 2.70
CA ILE A 120 -2.95 10.09 2.12
C ILE A 120 -3.98 11.15 1.72
N PRO A 121 -3.97 11.62 0.47
CA PRO A 121 -5.02 12.48 -0.05
C PRO A 121 -6.34 11.69 -0.16
N GLU A 122 -7.45 12.32 0.17
CA GLU A 122 -8.81 11.82 -0.11
C GLU A 122 -9.08 10.39 0.41
N ALA A 123 -9.08 10.21 1.74
CA ALA A 123 -9.49 8.95 2.33
C ALA A 123 -10.94 8.60 1.98
N LEU A 124 -11.20 7.33 1.65
CA LEU A 124 -12.50 6.87 1.16
C LEU A 124 -13.71 7.26 2.04
N ASN A 125 -13.54 7.21 3.37
CA ASN A 125 -14.55 7.61 4.34
C ASN A 125 -13.94 7.83 5.74
N HIS A 126 -14.73 8.37 6.67
CA HIS A 126 -14.27 8.64 8.05
C HIS A 126 -13.80 7.39 8.82
N ARG A 127 -14.33 6.19 8.52
CA ARG A 127 -13.87 4.95 9.17
C ARG A 127 -12.47 4.58 8.71
N VAL A 128 -12.20 4.72 7.41
CA VAL A 128 -10.89 4.51 6.81
C VAL A 128 -9.89 5.55 7.32
N ALA A 129 -10.28 6.84 7.37
CA ALA A 129 -9.45 7.89 7.96
C ALA A 129 -9.10 7.58 9.43
N ALA A 130 -10.08 7.18 10.25
CA ALA A 130 -9.85 6.79 11.64
C ALA A 130 -8.96 5.54 11.77
N HIS A 131 -8.99 4.63 10.79
CA HIS A 131 -8.08 3.50 10.74
C HIS A 131 -6.64 3.98 10.50
N TYR A 132 -6.39 4.86 9.54
CA TYR A 132 -5.07 5.41 9.27
C TYR A 132 -4.48 6.17 10.46
N LYS A 133 -5.30 6.88 11.24
CA LYS A 133 -4.86 7.55 12.48
C LYS A 133 -4.23 6.61 13.50
N LYS A 134 -4.56 5.32 13.50
CA LYS A 134 -3.94 4.32 14.38
C LYS A 134 -2.45 4.11 14.10
N PHE A 135 -1.98 4.50 12.92
CA PHE A 135 -0.58 4.41 12.49
C PHE A 135 0.18 5.73 12.65
N GLY A 136 -0.42 6.73 13.32
CA GLY A 136 0.22 8.03 13.55
C GLY A 136 -0.01 9.07 12.47
N PHE A 137 -0.98 8.83 11.56
CA PHE A 137 -1.47 9.87 10.67
C PHE A 137 -2.37 10.87 11.41
N GLU A 138 -2.26 12.14 11.05
CA GLU A 138 -3.08 13.25 11.55
C GLU A 138 -3.78 13.97 10.39
N GLY A 139 -4.86 14.71 10.68
CA GLY A 139 -5.66 15.40 9.66
C GLY A 139 -7.11 14.91 9.57
N ASP A 140 -7.71 15.07 8.40
CA ASP A 140 -9.12 14.74 8.13
C ASP A 140 -9.29 13.89 6.87
N ILE A 141 -10.53 13.70 6.40
CA ILE A 141 -10.81 12.84 5.25
C ILE A 141 -10.16 13.34 3.95
N ASN A 142 -9.90 14.64 3.81
CA ASN A 142 -9.34 15.21 2.59
C ASN A 142 -7.83 15.07 2.54
N LEU A 143 -7.18 15.12 3.70
CA LEU A 143 -5.75 14.97 3.81
C LEU A 143 -5.35 14.42 5.18
N LEU A 144 -4.69 13.27 5.15
CA LEU A 144 -3.97 12.71 6.28
C LEU A 144 -2.47 12.80 6.01
N SER A 145 -1.69 13.10 7.04
CA SER A 145 -0.24 13.19 6.95
C SER A 145 0.43 12.61 8.19
N ALA A 146 1.64 12.08 8.01
CA ALA A 146 2.49 11.62 9.10
C ALA A 146 3.96 11.91 8.75
N PRO A 147 4.78 12.36 9.71
CA PRO A 147 6.23 12.39 9.53
C PRO A 147 6.74 10.99 9.17
N PHE A 148 7.69 10.92 8.24
CA PHE A 148 8.29 9.64 7.83
C PHE A 148 8.91 8.88 9.02
N ALA A 149 9.46 9.61 9.99
CA ALA A 149 9.97 9.05 11.24
C ALA A 149 8.89 8.31 12.06
N THR A 150 7.68 8.86 12.13
CA THR A 150 6.54 8.23 12.83
C THR A 150 6.18 6.89 12.18
N ILE A 151 6.09 6.86 10.85
CA ILE A 151 5.78 5.63 10.11
C ILE A 151 6.92 4.61 10.23
N SER A 152 8.17 5.07 10.17
CA SER A 152 9.36 4.24 10.38
C SER A 152 9.32 3.53 11.75
N ASP A 153 8.94 4.24 12.80
CA ASP A 153 8.79 3.68 14.15
C ASP A 153 7.67 2.64 14.22
N VAL A 154 6.51 2.92 13.61
CA VAL A 154 5.38 1.98 13.55
C VAL A 154 5.79 0.68 12.87
N VAL A 155 6.44 0.78 11.71
CA VAL A 155 6.94 -0.38 10.96
C VAL A 155 7.95 -1.17 11.79
N ARG A 156 8.95 -0.51 12.39
CA ARG A 156 9.98 -1.17 13.22
C ARG A 156 9.40 -1.88 14.44
N ARG A 157 8.41 -1.28 15.12
CA ARG A 157 7.73 -1.91 16.25
C ARG A 157 7.01 -3.18 15.82
N TYR A 158 6.27 -3.13 14.71
CA TYR A 158 5.54 -4.29 14.20
C TYR A 158 6.47 -5.47 13.84
N ILE A 159 7.61 -5.17 13.21
CA ILE A 159 8.62 -6.16 12.87
C ILE A 159 9.21 -6.81 14.13
N THR A 160 9.39 -6.02 15.19
CA THR A 160 9.99 -6.50 16.45
C THR A 160 9.00 -7.34 17.26
N SER A 161 7.72 -6.95 17.29
CA SER A 161 6.67 -7.69 18.00
C SER A 161 6.38 -9.07 17.40
N ASN A 162 6.55 -9.24 16.08
CA ASN A 162 6.33 -10.53 15.39
C ASN A 162 7.54 -11.50 15.44
N LYS A 163 8.60 -11.16 16.16
CA LYS A 163 9.76 -12.05 16.38
C LYS A 163 9.68 -12.87 17.68
N GLN A 164 8.65 -12.66 18.50
CA GLN A 164 8.35 -13.46 19.71
C GLN A 164 7.28 -14.50 19.40
#